data_AF-A0A6G2QJ52-F1
#
_entry.id   AF-A0A6G2QJ52-F1
#
_cell.length_a   1.000
_cell.length_b   1.000
_cell.length_c   1.000
_cell.angle_alpha   90.00
_cell.angle_beta   90.00
_cell.angle_gamma   90.00
#
_symmetry.space_group_name_H-M   'P 1'
#
loop_
_entity.id
_entity.type
_entity.pdbx_description
1 polymer ?
#
loop_
_entity_poly.entity_id
_entity_poly.type
_entity_poly.pdbx_seq_one_letter_code
_entity_poly.pdbx_strand_id
1 'polypeptide(L)'
;MTNDSDSDGGSRTGRGRGRGVGLAAVRGLALALVSLPGAVLCFVLSAVSIALIPIGIGIVTTPYVLTGVRMFANGRRVLAAEWGGVRIAPSYRPLPADANPWARTFGMLGDPATWRDLRWLPVDMTAGFVTALLPAALLLYPLEGLAIAVGLWRVLPDGYWYGFVRVTDQASALGAGALALVVLLFAHFFAARVLHGHFLLTRAVLGAPDRELAERVRVLTETRRDAVDTSAAELRRIERDLHDGAQARLVAVGMDLGTIEALLDKDPAKAKELIAQARRTSVEALSELRELVRGIHPPVLAERGLGDAVRALALRLPVATEVTVDLPGRAQAPVES
;
A
#
# COMPACT_ATOMS: atom_id res chain seq x y z
N MET A 1 -41.82 24.90 27.75
CA MET A 1 -41.98 25.85 26.64
C MET A 1 -40.63 25.94 25.96
N THR A 2 -40.37 25.51 24.73
CA THR A 2 -41.14 25.03 23.56
C THR A 2 -40.05 24.34 22.72
N ASN A 3 -40.07 23.02 22.60
CA ASN A 3 -40.37 22.30 21.35
C ASN A 3 -40.04 23.08 20.05
N ASP A 4 -39.02 22.63 19.32
CA ASP A 4 -39.19 22.39 17.88
C ASP A 4 -38.15 21.36 17.40
N SER A 5 -38.69 20.18 17.12
CA SER A 5 -38.04 18.97 16.63
C SER A 5 -38.06 18.92 15.11
N ASP A 6 -36.91 18.60 14.53
CA ASP A 6 -36.73 17.67 13.40
C ASP A 6 -37.91 17.50 12.42
N SER A 7 -37.85 18.21 11.29
CA SER A 7 -38.47 17.73 10.05
C SER A 7 -37.92 18.42 8.79
N ASP A 8 -36.67 18.13 8.37
CA ASP A 8 -36.29 18.44 6.97
C ASP A 8 -35.15 17.57 6.36
N GLY A 9 -35.02 16.31 6.79
CA GLY A 9 -33.98 15.39 6.32
C GLY A 9 -34.32 14.51 5.11
N GLY A 10 -35.59 14.45 4.69
CA GLY A 10 -36.08 13.39 3.79
C GLY A 10 -35.97 13.65 2.27
N SER A 11 -35.90 14.91 1.84
CA SER A 11 -36.17 15.27 0.42
C SER A 11 -34.91 15.43 -0.46
N ARG A 12 -33.70 15.48 0.13
CA ARG A 12 -32.43 15.69 -0.61
C ARG A 12 -31.79 14.40 -1.16
N THR A 13 -32.09 13.24 -0.60
CA THR A 13 -31.43 11.97 -0.96
C THR A 13 -31.98 11.34 -2.26
N GLY A 14 -33.27 11.53 -2.57
CA GLY A 14 -33.90 11.01 -3.78
C GLY A 14 -33.46 11.73 -5.07
N ARG A 15 -33.36 13.07 -5.02
CA ARG A 15 -32.96 13.90 -6.17
C ARG A 15 -31.49 13.70 -6.58
N GLY A 16 -30.62 13.41 -5.61
CA GLY A 16 -29.22 13.10 -5.85
C GLY A 16 -29.01 11.71 -6.47
N ARG A 17 -29.77 10.70 -6.03
CA ARG A 17 -29.68 9.33 -6.57
C ARG A 17 -30.18 9.22 -8.01
N GLY A 18 -31.31 9.87 -8.35
CA GLY A 18 -31.84 9.87 -9.72
C GLY A 18 -30.87 10.49 -10.74
N ARG A 19 -30.23 11.61 -10.37
CA ARG A 19 -29.18 12.25 -11.18
C ARG A 19 -27.94 11.36 -11.32
N GLY A 20 -27.55 10.65 -10.26
CA GLY A 20 -26.42 9.71 -10.29
C GLY A 20 -26.62 8.55 -11.26
N VAL A 21 -27.84 8.02 -11.39
CA VAL A 21 -28.16 6.91 -12.29
C VAL A 21 -28.12 7.34 -13.75
N GLY A 22 -28.73 8.49 -14.09
CA GLY A 22 -28.66 9.04 -15.44
C GLY A 22 -27.23 9.35 -15.86
N LEU A 23 -26.43 9.95 -14.96
CA LEU A 23 -25.02 10.20 -15.20
C LEU A 23 -24.22 8.89 -15.37
N ALA A 24 -24.51 7.85 -14.58
CA ALA A 24 -23.85 6.55 -14.71
C ALA A 24 -24.15 5.86 -16.04
N ALA A 25 -25.38 5.95 -16.53
CA ALA A 25 -25.77 5.40 -17.84
C ALA A 25 -25.10 6.15 -18.99
N VAL A 26 -25.10 7.49 -18.97
CA VAL A 26 -24.42 8.30 -20.00
C VAL A 26 -22.91 8.05 -19.99
N ARG A 27 -22.30 8.00 -18.80
CA ARG A 27 -20.88 7.66 -18.65
C ARG A 27 -20.59 6.25 -19.16
N GLY A 28 -21.41 5.26 -18.83
CA GLY A 28 -21.27 3.89 -19.31
C GLY A 28 -21.37 3.79 -20.84
N LEU A 29 -22.35 4.45 -21.45
CA LEU A 29 -22.53 4.50 -22.90
C LEU A 29 -21.34 5.16 -23.60
N ALA A 30 -20.92 6.34 -23.15
CA ALA A 30 -19.77 7.06 -23.70
C ALA A 30 -18.49 6.21 -23.61
N LEU A 31 -18.34 5.51 -22.49
CA LEU A 31 -17.21 4.64 -22.23
C LEU A 31 -17.25 3.41 -23.14
N ALA A 32 -18.41 2.76 -23.34
CA ALA A 32 -18.55 1.63 -24.26
C ALA A 32 -18.29 2.00 -25.73
N LEU A 33 -18.75 3.17 -26.17
CA LEU A 33 -18.54 3.68 -27.54
C LEU A 33 -17.07 3.95 -27.85
N VAL A 34 -16.30 4.42 -26.86
CA VAL A 34 -14.88 4.76 -27.03
C VAL A 34 -13.97 3.58 -26.69
N SER A 35 -14.32 2.78 -25.68
CA SER A 35 -13.43 1.75 -25.13
C SER A 35 -13.21 0.60 -26.10
N LEU A 36 -14.26 0.10 -26.75
CA LEU A 36 -14.13 -1.03 -27.67
C LEU A 36 -13.27 -0.70 -28.90
N PRO A 37 -13.56 0.34 -29.70
CA PRO A 37 -12.71 0.66 -30.84
C PRO A 37 -11.30 1.09 -30.42
N GLY A 38 -11.17 1.83 -29.31
CA GLY A 38 -9.87 2.23 -28.78
C GLY A 38 -9.01 1.03 -28.34
N ALA A 39 -9.60 0.07 -27.61
CA ALA A 39 -8.91 -1.12 -27.14
C ALA A 39 -8.57 -2.08 -28.29
N VAL A 40 -9.49 -2.27 -29.25
CA VAL A 40 -9.24 -3.06 -30.47
C VAL A 40 -8.10 -2.45 -31.27
N LEU A 41 -8.13 -1.13 -31.53
CA LEU A 41 -7.08 -0.43 -32.27
C LEU A 41 -5.73 -0.56 -31.57
N CYS A 42 -5.67 -0.30 -30.27
CA CYS A 42 -4.45 -0.42 -29.47
C CYS A 42 -3.91 -1.85 -29.49
N PHE A 43 -4.79 -2.85 -29.35
CA PHE A 43 -4.41 -4.26 -29.36
C PHE A 43 -3.85 -4.67 -30.72
N VAL A 44 -4.57 -4.39 -31.81
CA VAL A 44 -4.15 -4.74 -33.18
C VAL A 44 -2.83 -4.04 -33.52
N LEU A 45 -2.71 -2.73 -33.28
CA LEU A 45 -1.47 -2.00 -33.56
C LEU A 45 -0.29 -2.56 -32.75
N SER A 46 -0.51 -2.89 -31.47
CA SER A 46 0.55 -3.46 -30.63
C SER A 46 0.98 -4.84 -31.11
N ALA A 47 0.03 -5.71 -31.46
CA ALA A 47 0.32 -7.04 -31.98
C ALA A 47 1.07 -6.98 -33.32
N VAL A 48 0.61 -6.13 -34.25
CA VAL A 48 1.27 -5.93 -35.56
C VAL A 48 2.68 -5.35 -35.38
N SER A 49 2.84 -4.33 -34.54
CA SER A 49 4.13 -3.69 -34.31
C SER A 49 5.15 -4.64 -33.68
N ILE A 50 4.72 -5.46 -32.71
CA ILE A 50 5.56 -6.49 -32.09
C ILE A 50 5.91 -7.60 -33.10
N ALA A 51 4.94 -8.04 -33.92
CA ALA A 51 5.18 -9.05 -34.95
C ALA A 51 6.17 -8.59 -36.04
N LEU A 52 6.29 -7.28 -36.28
CA LEU A 52 7.23 -6.69 -37.22
C LEU A 52 8.64 -6.46 -36.65
N ILE A 53 8.90 -6.78 -35.38
CA ILE A 53 10.23 -6.62 -34.76
C ILE A 53 11.32 -7.41 -35.50
N PRO A 54 11.13 -8.68 -35.92
CA PRO A 54 12.15 -9.45 -36.63
C PRO A 54 12.58 -8.83 -37.98
N ILE A 55 11.69 -8.04 -38.60
CA ILE A 55 11.91 -7.35 -39.88
C ILE A 55 12.50 -5.94 -39.65
N GLY A 56 12.72 -5.53 -38.39
CA GLY A 56 13.29 -4.24 -38.01
C GLY A 56 12.28 -3.08 -37.96
N ILE A 57 11.21 -3.12 -38.74
CA ILE A 57 10.13 -2.11 -38.74
C ILE A 57 9.48 -1.99 -37.36
N GLY A 58 9.33 -3.11 -36.64
CA GLY A 58 8.79 -3.14 -35.29
C GLY A 58 9.61 -2.31 -34.30
N ILE A 59 10.93 -2.21 -34.46
CA ILE A 59 11.82 -1.46 -33.55
C ILE A 59 11.54 0.05 -33.60
N VAL A 60 11.12 0.57 -34.76
CA VAL A 60 10.78 2.00 -34.88
C VAL A 60 9.33 2.25 -34.48
N THR A 61 8.41 1.34 -34.82
CA THR A 61 6.97 1.53 -34.58
C THR A 61 6.54 1.24 -33.14
N THR A 62 7.17 0.27 -32.47
CA THR A 62 6.77 -0.21 -31.14
C THR A 62 6.74 0.90 -30.08
N PRO A 63 7.75 1.79 -29.98
CA PRO A 63 7.72 2.86 -29.00
C PRO A 63 6.53 3.81 -29.14
N TYR A 64 6.12 4.12 -30.37
CA TYR A 64 4.97 5.00 -30.63
C TYR A 64 3.66 4.30 -30.27
N VAL A 65 3.50 3.04 -30.69
CA VAL A 65 2.31 2.25 -30.40
C VAL A 65 2.16 2.02 -28.89
N LEU A 66 3.24 1.62 -28.19
CA LEU A 66 3.21 1.45 -26.74
C LEU A 66 2.95 2.77 -26.01
N THR A 67 3.44 3.90 -26.52
CA THR A 67 3.08 5.22 -25.96
C THR A 67 1.58 5.49 -26.12
N GLY A 68 0.99 5.16 -27.27
CA GLY A 68 -0.46 5.21 -27.48
C GLY A 68 -1.25 4.33 -26.50
N VAL A 69 -0.80 3.08 -26.30
CA VAL A 69 -1.38 2.16 -25.30
C VAL A 69 -1.29 2.76 -23.89
N ARG A 70 -0.13 3.34 -23.51
CA ARG A 70 0.06 4.01 -22.22
C ARG A 70 -0.87 5.20 -22.03
N MET A 71 -1.06 6.02 -23.08
CA MET A 71 -2.00 7.15 -23.06
C MET A 71 -3.44 6.68 -22.88
N PHE A 72 -3.85 5.64 -23.61
CA PHE A 72 -5.17 5.04 -23.50
C PHE A 72 -5.41 4.48 -22.09
N ALA A 73 -4.46 3.70 -21.55
CA ALA A 73 -4.52 3.18 -20.19
C ALA A 73 -4.55 4.31 -19.14
N ASN A 74 -3.75 5.37 -19.30
CA ASN A 74 -3.77 6.54 -18.42
C ASN A 74 -5.12 7.26 -18.43
N GLY A 75 -5.74 7.43 -19.60
CA GLY A 75 -7.09 7.98 -19.70
C GLY A 75 -8.09 7.17 -18.86
N ARG A 76 -8.00 5.84 -18.90
CA ARG A 76 -8.87 4.97 -18.09
C ARG A 76 -8.59 5.08 -16.59
N ARG A 77 -7.32 5.27 -16.19
CA ARG A 77 -6.95 5.55 -14.78
C ARG A 77 -7.54 6.87 -14.27
N VAL A 78 -7.52 7.91 -15.09
CA VAL A 78 -8.14 9.22 -14.77
C VAL A 78 -9.65 9.06 -14.60
N LEU A 79 -10.33 8.43 -15.57
CA LEU A 79 -11.76 8.18 -15.50
C LEU A 79 -12.15 7.32 -14.29
N ALA A 80 -11.34 6.32 -13.94
CA ALA A 80 -11.54 5.50 -12.74
C ALA A 80 -11.48 6.32 -11.44
N ALA A 81 -10.56 7.29 -11.36
CA ALA A 81 -10.45 8.19 -10.22
C ALA A 81 -11.61 9.19 -10.16
N GLU A 82 -11.93 9.85 -11.27
CA GLU A 82 -12.96 10.90 -11.32
C GLU A 82 -14.39 10.36 -11.19
N TRP A 83 -14.69 9.25 -11.88
CA TRP A 83 -16.06 8.74 -11.96
C TRP A 83 -16.32 7.60 -10.98
N GLY A 84 -15.29 6.83 -10.65
CA GLY A 84 -15.38 5.66 -9.77
C GLY A 84 -14.79 5.85 -8.38
N GLY A 85 -14.00 6.90 -8.14
CA GLY A 85 -13.23 7.08 -6.90
C GLY A 85 -12.09 6.07 -6.73
N VAL A 86 -11.75 5.31 -7.78
CA VAL A 86 -10.76 4.23 -7.73
C VAL A 86 -9.43 4.76 -8.27
N ARG A 87 -8.47 4.99 -7.38
CA ARG A 87 -7.12 5.43 -7.76
C ARG A 87 -6.25 4.25 -8.21
N ILE A 88 -5.67 4.38 -9.39
CA ILE A 88 -4.77 3.38 -10.00
C ILE A 88 -3.46 4.10 -10.35
N ALA A 89 -2.37 3.80 -9.64
CA ALA A 89 -1.09 4.47 -9.84
C ALA A 89 -0.36 3.97 -11.10
N PRO A 90 0.09 4.86 -12.01
CA PRO A 90 0.98 4.48 -13.10
C PRO A 90 2.36 4.12 -12.52
N SER A 91 2.98 3.04 -13.02
CA SER A 91 4.22 2.47 -12.46
C SER A 91 5.25 2.15 -13.55
N TYR A 92 5.36 3.03 -14.56
CA TYR A 92 6.30 2.90 -15.65
C TYR A 92 7.74 3.19 -15.19
N ARG A 93 8.71 2.48 -15.77
CA ARG A 93 10.13 2.82 -15.61
C ARG A 93 10.46 4.08 -16.43
N PRO A 94 11.21 5.04 -15.89
CA PRO A 94 11.68 6.19 -16.67
C PRO A 94 12.64 5.68 -17.77
N LEU A 95 12.46 6.17 -19.00
CA LEU A 95 13.38 5.91 -20.10
C LEU A 95 14.24 7.16 -20.35
N PRO A 96 15.56 6.99 -20.63
CA PRO A 96 16.41 8.10 -21.05
C PRO A 96 15.85 8.80 -22.30
N ALA A 97 15.87 10.13 -22.32
CA ALA A 97 15.29 10.92 -23.42
C ALA A 97 16.06 10.76 -24.75
N ASP A 98 17.33 10.40 -24.65
CA ASP A 98 18.32 10.21 -25.72
C ASP A 98 18.46 8.73 -26.17
N ALA A 99 17.63 7.83 -25.65
CA ALA A 99 17.69 6.42 -26.00
C ALA A 99 17.39 6.17 -27.49
N ASN A 100 18.26 5.41 -28.16
CA ASN A 100 18.04 4.98 -29.54
C ASN A 100 16.77 4.09 -29.65
N PRO A 101 16.18 3.93 -30.85
CA PRO A 101 14.93 3.17 -31.03
C PRO A 101 14.99 1.73 -30.51
N TRP A 102 16.17 1.11 -30.57
CA TRP A 102 16.42 -0.24 -30.05
C TRP A 102 16.30 -0.28 -28.52
N ALA A 103 17.08 0.53 -27.81
CA ALA A 103 17.09 0.62 -26.36
C ALA A 103 15.71 1.04 -25.83
N ARG A 104 15.03 1.93 -26.54
CA ARG A 104 13.67 2.37 -26.20
C ARG A 104 12.66 1.22 -26.35
N THR A 105 12.72 0.47 -27.44
CA THR A 105 11.81 -0.67 -27.68
C THR A 105 11.99 -1.76 -26.65
N PHE A 106 13.21 -2.26 -26.48
CA PHE A 106 13.49 -3.33 -25.51
C PHE A 106 13.35 -2.85 -24.06
N GLY A 107 13.65 -1.58 -23.77
CA GLY A 107 13.39 -0.98 -22.47
C GLY A 107 11.90 -0.91 -22.12
N MET A 108 11.04 -0.56 -23.10
CA MET A 108 9.58 -0.55 -22.91
C MET A 108 8.99 -1.96 -22.82
N LEU A 109 9.46 -2.91 -23.63
CA LEU A 109 9.04 -4.31 -23.57
C LEU A 109 9.54 -5.02 -22.30
N GLY A 110 10.66 -4.58 -21.74
CA GLY A 110 11.17 -5.07 -20.46
C GLY A 110 10.46 -4.51 -19.22
N ASP A 111 9.55 -3.54 -19.38
CA ASP A 111 8.79 -2.94 -18.28
C ASP A 111 7.56 -3.80 -17.93
N PRO A 112 7.44 -4.31 -16.69
CA PRO A 112 6.26 -5.06 -16.25
C PRO A 112 4.94 -4.27 -16.35
N ALA A 113 4.99 -2.93 -16.34
CA ALA A 113 3.81 -2.10 -16.54
C ALA A 113 3.24 -2.22 -17.96
N THR A 114 4.09 -2.26 -18.98
CA THR A 114 3.68 -2.43 -20.38
C THR A 114 2.89 -3.73 -20.60
N TRP A 115 3.35 -4.84 -20.00
CA TRP A 115 2.66 -6.13 -20.09
C TRP A 115 1.34 -6.18 -19.32
N ARG A 116 1.16 -5.35 -18.29
CA ARG A 116 -0.13 -5.20 -17.62
C ARG A 116 -1.10 -4.42 -18.50
N ASP A 117 -0.65 -3.34 -19.14
CA ASP A 117 -1.49 -2.58 -20.06
C ASP A 117 -1.91 -3.45 -21.26
N LEU A 118 -0.99 -4.22 -21.85
CA LEU A 118 -1.29 -5.13 -22.97
C LEU A 118 -2.26 -6.25 -22.59
N ARG A 119 -2.13 -6.85 -21.39
CA ARG A 119 -3.08 -7.86 -20.89
C ARG A 119 -4.42 -7.26 -20.51
N TRP A 120 -4.46 -5.98 -20.15
CA TRP A 120 -5.68 -5.28 -19.85
C TRP A 120 -6.52 -5.02 -21.10
N LEU A 121 -5.93 -4.79 -22.28
CA LEU A 121 -6.66 -4.55 -23.53
C LEU A 121 -7.72 -5.63 -23.87
N PRO A 122 -7.40 -6.94 -23.92
CA PRO A 122 -8.42 -7.96 -24.22
C PRO A 122 -9.48 -8.09 -23.10
N VAL A 123 -9.10 -7.80 -21.85
CA VAL A 123 -10.05 -7.75 -20.73
C VAL A 123 -11.00 -6.55 -20.87
N ASP A 124 -10.49 -5.40 -21.30
CA ASP A 124 -11.28 -4.20 -21.55
C ASP A 124 -12.24 -4.38 -22.72
N MET A 125 -11.78 -5.04 -23.79
CA MET A 125 -12.59 -5.38 -24.97
C MET A 125 -13.78 -6.28 -24.62
N THR A 126 -13.64 -7.16 -23.63
CA THR A 126 -14.66 -8.15 -23.28
C THR A 126 -15.43 -7.72 -22.02
N ALA A 127 -14.85 -7.98 -20.84
CA ALA A 127 -15.47 -7.68 -19.57
C ALA A 127 -15.66 -6.16 -19.36
N GLY A 128 -14.71 -5.34 -19.82
CA GLY A 128 -14.82 -3.87 -19.76
C GLY A 128 -16.00 -3.35 -20.58
N PHE A 129 -16.13 -3.79 -21.83
CA PHE A 129 -17.25 -3.41 -22.71
C PHE A 129 -18.60 -3.85 -22.16
N VAL A 130 -18.73 -5.12 -21.73
CA VAL A 130 -19.99 -5.63 -21.18
C VAL A 130 -20.41 -4.83 -19.94
N THR A 131 -19.48 -4.60 -19.01
CA THR A 131 -19.77 -3.85 -17.77
C THR A 131 -19.99 -2.35 -18.01
N ALA A 132 -19.43 -1.78 -19.08
CA ALA A 132 -19.67 -0.40 -19.49
C ALA A 132 -21.03 -0.21 -20.19
N LEU A 133 -21.44 -1.18 -21.01
CA LEU A 133 -22.71 -1.16 -21.74
C LEU A 133 -23.91 -1.43 -20.82
N LEU A 134 -23.72 -2.26 -19.80
CA LEU A 134 -24.81 -2.75 -18.94
C LEU A 134 -25.61 -1.63 -18.25
N PRO A 135 -25.02 -0.56 -17.68
CA PRO A 135 -25.76 0.58 -17.14
C PRO A 135 -26.60 1.31 -18.19
N ALA A 136 -26.09 1.44 -19.42
CA ALA A 136 -26.83 2.09 -20.51
C ALA A 136 -27.98 1.21 -21.00
N ALA A 137 -27.74 -0.09 -21.18
CA ALA A 137 -28.77 -1.06 -21.54
C ALA A 137 -29.89 -1.12 -20.49
N LEU A 138 -29.54 -1.14 -19.20
CA LEU A 138 -30.50 -1.12 -18.08
C LEU A 138 -31.38 0.15 -18.07
N LEU A 139 -30.92 1.25 -18.66
CA LEU A 139 -31.68 2.51 -18.70
C LEU A 139 -32.47 2.67 -20.00
N LEU A 140 -31.93 2.23 -21.14
CA LEU A 140 -32.59 2.32 -22.45
C LEU A 140 -33.69 1.26 -22.63
N TYR A 141 -33.46 0.03 -22.15
CA TYR A 141 -34.41 -1.08 -22.31
C TYR A 141 -35.79 -0.83 -21.66
N PRO A 142 -35.90 -0.22 -20.46
CA PRO A 142 -37.19 0.21 -19.91
C PRO A 142 -37.95 1.24 -20.74
N LEU A 143 -37.24 2.13 -21.45
CA LEU A 143 -37.90 3.18 -22.25
C LEU A 143 -38.70 2.59 -23.40
N GLU A 144 -38.19 1.52 -24.01
CA GLU A 144 -38.91 0.76 -25.03
C GLU A 144 -40.19 0.13 -24.46
N GLY A 145 -40.13 -0.49 -23.28
CA GLY A 145 -41.31 -1.08 -22.64
C GLY A 145 -42.37 -0.05 -22.25
N LEU A 146 -41.96 1.15 -21.83
CA LEU A 146 -42.87 2.27 -21.60
C LEU A 146 -43.50 2.78 -22.90
N ALA A 147 -42.73 2.89 -23.98
CA ALA A 147 -43.25 3.28 -25.29
C ALA A 147 -44.25 2.24 -25.84
N ILE A 148 -43.96 0.95 -25.63
CA ILE A 148 -44.87 -0.15 -25.92
C ILE A 148 -46.18 0.02 -25.13
N ALA A 149 -46.13 0.30 -23.83
CA ALA A 149 -47.34 0.50 -23.03
C ALA A 149 -48.23 1.66 -23.52
N VAL A 150 -47.63 2.71 -24.06
CA VAL A 150 -48.35 3.89 -24.61
C VAL A 150 -49.00 3.61 -25.97
N GLY A 151 -48.53 2.62 -26.72
CA GLY A 151 -49.16 2.21 -27.98
C GLY A 151 -48.21 1.92 -29.15
N LEU A 152 -46.88 1.93 -28.92
CA LEU A 152 -45.90 1.60 -29.96
C LEU A 152 -46.10 0.18 -30.54
N TRP A 153 -46.72 -0.73 -29.76
CA TRP A 153 -47.05 -2.09 -30.19
C TRP A 153 -47.95 -2.17 -31.43
N ARG A 154 -48.73 -1.13 -31.73
CA ARG A 154 -49.64 -1.11 -32.89
C ARG A 154 -48.91 -0.97 -34.23
N VAL A 155 -47.66 -0.52 -34.21
CA VAL A 155 -46.81 -0.32 -35.40
C VAL A 155 -45.77 -1.45 -35.52
N LEU A 156 -45.60 -2.24 -34.46
CA LEU A 156 -44.69 -3.36 -34.41
C LEU A 156 -45.34 -4.61 -35.05
N PRO A 157 -44.52 -5.56 -35.54
CA PRO A 157 -45.03 -6.83 -36.04
C PRO A 157 -45.87 -7.57 -35.00
N ASP A 158 -46.89 -8.30 -35.45
CA ASP A 158 -47.79 -9.04 -34.58
C ASP A 158 -47.03 -9.98 -33.63
N GLY A 159 -47.31 -9.88 -32.33
CA GLY A 159 -46.74 -10.77 -31.31
C GLY A 159 -45.31 -10.42 -30.87
N TYR A 160 -44.94 -9.14 -30.89
CA TYR A 160 -43.67 -8.64 -30.34
C TYR A 160 -43.44 -9.10 -28.88
N TRP A 161 -42.21 -9.51 -28.56
CA TRP A 161 -41.83 -9.96 -27.22
C TRP A 161 -41.03 -8.90 -26.48
N TYR A 162 -41.58 -8.40 -25.37
CA TYR A 162 -40.85 -7.57 -24.43
C TYR A 162 -40.36 -8.43 -23.25
N GLY A 163 -39.13 -8.91 -23.35
CA GLY A 163 -38.54 -9.82 -22.37
C GLY A 163 -39.26 -11.17 -22.38
N PHE A 164 -40.17 -11.39 -21.42
CA PHE A 164 -41.01 -12.58 -21.31
C PHE A 164 -42.51 -12.29 -21.52
N VAL A 165 -42.88 -11.04 -21.82
CA VAL A 165 -44.27 -10.64 -22.08
C VAL A 165 -44.50 -10.59 -23.59
N ARG A 166 -45.42 -11.43 -24.09
CA ARG A 166 -45.87 -11.37 -25.48
C ARG A 166 -46.94 -10.30 -25.61
N VAL A 167 -46.72 -9.32 -26.48
CA VAL A 167 -47.61 -8.17 -26.65
C VAL A 167 -48.56 -8.42 -27.83
N THR A 168 -49.84 -8.58 -27.52
CA THR A 168 -50.92 -8.86 -28.47
C THR A 168 -52.09 -7.88 -28.35
N ASP A 169 -52.25 -7.28 -27.18
CA ASP A 169 -53.38 -6.42 -26.80
C ASP A 169 -52.94 -5.35 -25.79
N GLN A 170 -53.83 -4.40 -25.50
CA GLN A 170 -53.52 -3.29 -24.60
C GLN A 170 -53.18 -3.73 -23.17
N ALA A 171 -53.75 -4.82 -22.66
CA ALA A 171 -53.45 -5.32 -21.32
C ALA A 171 -52.04 -5.92 -21.26
N SER A 172 -51.67 -6.70 -22.27
CA SER A 172 -50.30 -7.22 -22.42
C SER A 172 -49.26 -6.11 -22.59
N ALA A 173 -49.60 -5.02 -23.28
CA ALA A 173 -48.75 -3.83 -23.43
C ALA A 173 -48.56 -3.10 -22.09
N LEU A 174 -49.61 -2.98 -21.26
CA LEU A 174 -49.49 -2.46 -19.90
C LEU A 174 -48.63 -3.37 -19.02
N GLY A 175 -48.72 -4.69 -19.19
CA GLY A 175 -47.83 -5.67 -18.54
C GLY A 175 -46.35 -5.45 -18.88
N ALA A 176 -46.03 -5.18 -20.15
CA ALA A 176 -44.69 -4.80 -20.58
C ALA A 176 -44.22 -3.48 -19.94
N GLY A 177 -45.10 -2.48 -19.83
CA GLY A 177 -44.83 -1.23 -19.11
C GLY A 177 -44.57 -1.42 -17.61
N ALA A 178 -45.33 -2.28 -16.95
CA ALA A 178 -45.10 -2.63 -15.55
C ALA A 178 -43.74 -3.32 -15.35
N LEU A 179 -43.38 -4.25 -16.23
CA LEU A 179 -42.05 -4.87 -16.24
C LEU A 179 -40.95 -3.82 -16.45
N ALA A 180 -41.14 -2.88 -17.38
CA ALA A 180 -40.20 -1.80 -17.62
C ALA A 180 -39.98 -0.93 -16.37
N LEU A 181 -41.03 -0.61 -15.60
CA LEU A 181 -40.90 0.11 -14.34
C LEU A 181 -40.10 -0.69 -13.30
N VAL A 182 -40.30 -2.01 -13.22
CA VAL A 182 -39.50 -2.88 -12.33
C VAL A 182 -38.03 -2.88 -12.74
N VAL A 183 -37.73 -2.98 -14.04
CA VAL A 183 -36.35 -2.91 -14.55
C VAL A 183 -35.74 -1.53 -14.30
N LEU A 184 -36.50 -0.45 -14.43
CA LEU A 184 -36.03 0.91 -14.14
C LEU A 184 -35.70 1.10 -12.66
N LEU A 185 -36.53 0.55 -11.76
CA LEU A 185 -36.24 0.52 -10.32
C LEU A 185 -34.96 -0.29 -10.04
N PHE A 186 -34.82 -1.46 -10.67
CA PHE A 186 -33.59 -2.26 -10.55
C PHE A 186 -32.36 -1.48 -11.04
N ALA A 187 -32.44 -0.86 -12.21
CA ALA A 187 -31.38 0.00 -12.76
C ALA A 187 -31.00 1.12 -11.78
N HIS A 188 -31.99 1.74 -11.13
CA HIS A 188 -31.76 2.79 -10.15
C HIS A 188 -30.88 2.35 -8.97
N PHE A 189 -31.05 1.11 -8.48
CA PHE A 189 -30.26 0.57 -7.36
C PHE A 189 -28.90 -0.01 -7.78
N PHE A 190 -28.79 -0.55 -8.99
CA PHE A 190 -27.63 -1.34 -9.42
C PHE A 190 -26.69 -0.63 -10.40
N ALA A 191 -27.14 0.36 -11.18
CA ALA A 191 -26.32 1.00 -12.22
C ALA A 191 -25.01 1.60 -11.68
N ALA A 192 -25.08 2.30 -10.54
CA ALA A 192 -23.90 2.88 -9.91
C ALA A 192 -22.92 1.81 -9.39
N ARG A 193 -23.43 0.68 -8.89
CA ARG A 193 -22.60 -0.44 -8.40
C ARG A 193 -21.90 -1.16 -9.55
N VAL A 194 -22.60 -1.36 -10.66
CA VAL A 194 -22.03 -1.97 -11.87
C VAL A 194 -20.90 -1.11 -12.41
N LEU A 195 -21.10 0.21 -12.49
CA LEU A 195 -20.07 1.14 -12.95
C LEU A 195 -18.86 1.18 -11.99
N HIS A 196 -19.09 1.10 -10.68
CA HIS A 196 -17.99 0.98 -9.71
C HIS A 196 -17.24 -0.36 -9.86
N GLY A 197 -17.97 -1.46 -10.07
CA GLY A 197 -17.40 -2.78 -10.34
C GLY A 197 -16.52 -2.82 -11.59
N HIS A 198 -16.92 -2.11 -12.65
CA HIS A 198 -16.10 -1.91 -13.85
C HIS A 198 -14.72 -1.32 -13.54
N PHE A 199 -14.67 -0.29 -12.68
CA PHE A 199 -13.39 0.34 -12.28
C PHE A 199 -12.58 -0.54 -11.32
N LEU A 200 -13.21 -1.37 -10.50
CA LEU A 200 -12.51 -2.36 -9.68
C LEU A 200 -11.87 -3.45 -10.54
N LEU A 201 -12.56 -3.94 -11.56
CA LEU A 201 -12.00 -4.87 -12.54
C LEU A 201 -10.81 -4.26 -13.27
N THR A 202 -10.95 -2.99 -13.69
CA THR A 202 -9.87 -2.21 -14.28
C THR A 202 -8.67 -2.12 -13.32
N ARG A 203 -8.89 -1.82 -12.04
CA ARG A 203 -7.83 -1.79 -11.00
C ARG A 203 -7.19 -3.15 -10.77
N ALA A 204 -7.95 -4.24 -10.82
CA ALA A 204 -7.39 -5.58 -10.59
C ALA A 204 -6.36 -5.97 -11.66
N VAL A 205 -6.53 -5.51 -12.91
CA VAL A 205 -5.64 -5.85 -14.02
C VAL A 205 -4.52 -4.80 -14.22
N LEU A 206 -4.85 -3.51 -14.14
CA LEU A 206 -3.90 -2.41 -14.31
C LEU A 206 -3.13 -2.07 -13.03
N GLY A 207 -3.65 -2.43 -11.86
CA GLY A 207 -3.04 -2.14 -10.56
C GLY A 207 -1.66 -2.77 -10.45
N ALA A 208 -0.72 -2.02 -9.88
CA ALA A 208 0.51 -2.63 -9.37
C ALA A 208 0.21 -3.17 -7.96
N PRO A 209 0.94 -4.19 -7.48
CA PRO A 209 1.09 -4.36 -6.04
C PRO A 209 1.49 -3.00 -5.46
N ASP A 210 0.85 -2.56 -4.37
CA ASP A 210 1.02 -1.20 -3.83
C ASP A 210 2.51 -0.88 -3.66
N ARG A 211 3.07 -0.19 -4.65
CA ARG A 211 4.51 0.09 -4.73
C ARG A 211 4.93 0.98 -3.58
N GLU A 212 4.02 1.83 -3.13
CA GLU A 212 4.19 2.67 -1.96
C GLU A 212 4.30 1.84 -0.67
N LEU A 213 3.51 0.77 -0.53
CA LEU A 213 3.66 -0.16 0.59
C LEU A 213 4.97 -0.94 0.48
N ALA A 214 5.30 -1.44 -0.71
CA ALA A 214 6.56 -2.15 -0.94
C ALA A 214 7.79 -1.25 -0.67
N GLU A 215 7.73 0.02 -1.08
CA GLU A 215 8.80 0.99 -0.86
C GLU A 215 8.90 1.40 0.61
N ARG A 216 7.77 1.64 1.29
CA ARG A 216 7.77 1.88 2.74
C ARG A 216 8.36 0.69 3.50
N VAL A 217 7.99 -0.55 3.13
CA VAL A 217 8.57 -1.76 3.72
C VAL A 217 10.07 -1.85 3.44
N ARG A 218 10.52 -1.53 2.22
CA ARG A 218 11.94 -1.50 1.84
C ARG A 218 12.71 -0.49 2.68
N VAL A 219 12.27 0.77 2.72
CA VAL A 219 12.86 1.84 3.52
C VAL A 219 12.90 1.44 4.99
N LEU A 220 11.80 0.93 5.55
CA LEU A 220 11.76 0.49 6.95
C LEU A 220 12.74 -0.66 7.23
N THR A 221 12.92 -1.57 6.27
CA THR A 221 13.86 -2.69 6.37
C THR A 221 15.31 -2.20 6.30
N GLU A 222 15.61 -1.25 5.41
CA GLU A 222 16.93 -0.62 5.29
C GLU A 222 17.28 0.17 6.56
N THR A 223 16.39 1.06 7.03
CA THR A 223 16.60 1.81 8.27
C THR A 223 16.77 0.90 9.49
N ARG A 224 16.01 -0.20 9.56
CA ARG A 224 16.16 -1.18 10.65
C ARG A 224 17.51 -1.90 10.58
N ARG A 225 17.98 -2.27 9.39
CA ARG A 225 19.30 -2.88 9.22
C ARG A 225 20.41 -1.93 9.67
N ASP A 226 20.38 -0.68 9.20
CA ASP A 226 21.37 0.34 9.58
C ASP A 226 21.41 0.57 11.10
N ALA A 227 20.23 0.63 11.75
CA ALA A 227 20.15 0.79 13.20
C ALA A 227 20.73 -0.42 13.95
N VAL A 228 20.43 -1.65 13.50
CA VAL A 228 20.97 -2.89 14.09
C VAL A 228 22.48 -2.98 13.89
N ASP A 229 22.97 -2.65 12.69
CA ASP A 229 24.41 -2.71 12.38
C ASP A 229 25.19 -1.69 13.20
N THR A 230 24.63 -0.49 13.37
CA THR A 230 25.21 0.55 14.24
C THR A 230 25.25 0.09 15.69
N SER A 231 24.15 -0.45 16.22
CA SER A 231 24.09 -0.99 17.59
C SER A 231 25.09 -2.14 17.81
N ALA A 232 25.21 -3.06 16.85
CA ALA A 232 26.16 -4.16 16.92
C ALA A 232 27.63 -3.69 16.87
N ALA A 233 27.92 -2.61 16.14
CA ALA A 233 29.24 -1.99 16.12
C ALA A 233 29.58 -1.32 17.47
N GLU A 234 28.62 -0.62 18.08
CA GLU A 234 28.76 -0.01 19.40
C GLU A 234 29.02 -1.06 20.49
N LEU A 235 28.24 -2.15 20.51
CA LEU A 235 28.43 -3.26 21.45
C LEU A 235 29.83 -3.89 21.33
N ARG A 236 30.32 -4.13 20.10
CA ARG A 236 31.67 -4.64 19.87
C ARG A 236 32.76 -3.67 20.34
N ARG A 237 32.52 -2.36 20.29
CA ARG A 237 33.46 -1.35 20.83
C ARG A 237 33.49 -1.41 22.34
N ILE A 238 32.32 -1.42 22.99
CA ILE A 238 32.19 -1.52 24.45
C ILE A 238 32.84 -2.81 24.97
N GLU A 239 32.62 -3.94 24.29
CA GLU A 239 33.24 -5.21 24.64
C GLU A 239 34.77 -5.13 24.60
N ARG A 240 35.34 -4.53 23.55
CA ARG A 240 36.79 -4.35 23.42
C ARG A 240 37.35 -3.43 24.50
N ASP A 241 36.70 -2.27 24.71
CA ASP A 241 37.13 -1.30 25.73
C ASP A 241 37.08 -1.92 27.14
N LEU A 242 36.06 -2.74 27.42
CA LEU A 242 35.94 -3.46 28.68
C LEU A 242 37.03 -4.53 28.84
N HIS A 243 37.26 -5.31 27.79
CA HIS A 243 38.29 -6.34 27.78
C HIS A 243 39.68 -5.74 27.98
N ASP A 244 40.03 -4.70 27.22
CA ASP A 244 41.34 -4.05 27.29
C ASP A 244 41.53 -3.33 28.65
N GLY A 245 40.49 -2.66 29.14
CA GLY A 245 40.51 -2.03 30.46
C GLY A 245 40.63 -3.03 31.62
N ALA A 246 39.99 -4.19 31.52
CA ALA A 246 40.13 -5.27 32.51
C ALA A 246 41.53 -5.89 32.46
N GLN A 247 42.08 -6.14 31.26
CA GLN A 247 43.43 -6.68 31.09
C GLN A 247 44.50 -5.75 31.65
N ALA A 248 44.44 -4.44 31.34
CA ALA A 248 45.42 -3.47 31.85
C ALA A 248 45.46 -3.44 33.38
N ARG A 249 44.30 -3.49 34.04
CA ARG A 249 44.19 -3.52 35.50
C ARG A 249 44.68 -4.83 36.11
N LEU A 250 44.37 -5.98 35.50
CA LEU A 250 44.87 -7.27 35.98
C LEU A 250 46.39 -7.39 35.86
N VAL A 251 46.98 -6.86 34.79
CA VAL A 251 48.43 -6.81 34.62
C VAL A 251 49.07 -5.93 35.70
N ALA A 252 48.50 -4.75 35.98
CA ALA A 252 49.00 -3.85 37.04
C ALA A 252 49.00 -4.54 38.42
N VAL A 253 47.90 -5.21 38.79
CA VAL A 253 47.83 -5.99 40.04
C VAL A 253 48.87 -7.11 40.06
N GLY A 254 49.09 -7.81 38.94
CA GLY A 254 50.13 -8.83 38.82
C GLY A 254 51.56 -8.28 39.03
N MET A 255 51.85 -7.08 38.51
CA MET A 255 53.15 -6.41 38.70
C MET A 255 53.35 -5.96 40.14
N ASP A 256 52.30 -5.44 40.80
CA ASP A 256 52.33 -5.08 42.22
C ASP A 256 52.64 -6.30 43.09
N LEU A 257 52.02 -7.45 42.79
CA LEU A 257 52.27 -8.72 43.48
C LEU A 257 53.72 -9.20 43.32
N GLY A 258 54.31 -9.14 42.13
CA GLY A 258 55.71 -9.48 41.92
C GLY A 258 56.67 -8.54 42.69
N THR A 259 56.31 -7.27 42.82
CA THR A 259 57.07 -6.29 43.62
C THR A 259 56.97 -6.59 45.12
N ILE A 260 55.80 -7.02 45.60
CA ILE A 260 55.57 -7.46 46.98
C ILE A 260 56.44 -8.67 47.31
N GLU A 261 56.51 -9.68 46.42
CA GLU A 261 57.37 -10.86 46.62
C GLU A 261 58.85 -10.49 46.77
N ALA A 262 59.36 -9.56 45.95
CA ALA A 262 60.75 -9.11 46.03
C ALA A 262 61.08 -8.28 47.28
N LEU A 263 60.07 -7.65 47.90
CA LEU A 263 60.22 -6.81 49.10
C LEU A 263 59.98 -7.58 50.40
N LEU A 264 59.38 -8.77 50.35
CA LEU A 264 58.98 -9.54 51.54
C LEU A 264 60.15 -9.78 52.51
N ASP A 265 61.33 -10.09 51.97
CA ASP A 265 62.54 -10.39 52.76
C ASP A 265 63.39 -9.14 53.07
N LYS A 266 63.21 -8.05 52.31
CA LYS A 266 64.06 -6.84 52.37
C LYS A 266 63.43 -5.70 53.17
N ASP A 267 62.14 -5.47 52.98
CA ASP A 267 61.36 -4.40 53.60
C ASP A 267 59.90 -4.84 53.80
N PRO A 268 59.62 -5.60 54.87
CA PRO A 268 58.29 -6.16 55.12
C PRO A 268 57.25 -5.09 55.45
N ALA A 269 57.66 -3.90 55.92
CA ALA A 269 56.74 -2.80 56.17
C ALA A 269 56.17 -2.25 54.85
N LYS A 270 57.05 -2.02 53.86
CA LYS A 270 56.66 -1.55 52.54
C LYS A 270 55.88 -2.60 51.74
N ALA A 271 56.23 -3.88 51.88
CA ALA A 271 55.44 -4.98 51.33
C ALA A 271 54.00 -4.99 51.85
N LYS A 272 53.79 -4.72 53.16
CA LYS A 272 52.45 -4.62 53.77
C LYS A 272 51.62 -3.46 53.21
N GLU A 273 52.24 -2.31 52.96
CA GLU A 273 51.57 -1.17 52.32
C GLU A 273 51.13 -1.49 50.88
N LEU A 274 52.01 -2.12 50.09
CA LEU A 274 51.70 -2.52 48.72
C LEU A 274 50.60 -3.59 48.66
N ILE A 275 50.57 -4.54 49.59
CA ILE A 275 49.45 -5.50 49.71
C ILE A 275 48.12 -4.77 49.94
N ALA A 276 48.11 -3.76 50.83
CA ALA A 276 46.92 -2.97 51.09
C ALA A 276 46.49 -2.14 49.86
N GLN A 277 47.45 -1.62 49.10
CA GLN A 277 47.24 -0.92 47.84
C GLN A 277 46.60 -1.84 46.79
N ALA A 278 47.23 -2.98 46.49
CA ALA A 278 46.75 -3.94 45.50
C ALA A 278 45.34 -4.45 45.82
N ARG A 279 45.04 -4.67 47.11
CA ARG A 279 43.69 -5.03 47.56
C ARG A 279 42.67 -3.93 47.30
N ARG A 280 42.99 -2.67 47.57
CA ARG A 280 42.08 -1.52 47.28
C ARG A 280 41.82 -1.42 45.77
N THR A 281 42.87 -1.42 44.95
CA THR A 281 42.78 -1.36 43.49
C THR A 281 41.95 -2.52 42.92
N SER A 282 42.09 -3.74 43.45
CA SER A 282 41.28 -4.89 43.02
C SER A 282 39.79 -4.73 43.35
N VAL A 283 39.45 -4.19 44.53
CA VAL A 283 38.06 -3.94 44.93
C VAL A 283 37.43 -2.85 44.08
N GLU A 284 38.18 -1.78 43.82
CA GLU A 284 37.74 -0.64 43.03
C GLU A 284 37.46 -1.05 41.57
N ALA A 285 38.37 -1.82 40.97
CA ALA A 285 38.19 -2.39 39.62
C ALA A 285 36.95 -3.31 39.53
N LEU A 286 36.70 -4.16 40.53
CA LEU A 286 35.52 -5.02 40.57
C LEU A 286 34.21 -4.19 40.71
N SER A 287 34.27 -3.08 41.44
CA SER A 287 33.13 -2.17 41.60
C SER A 287 32.80 -1.48 40.29
N GLU A 288 33.79 -0.90 39.60
CA GLU A 288 33.61 -0.27 38.27
C GLU A 288 33.03 -1.25 37.25
N LEU A 289 33.54 -2.49 37.23
CA LEU A 289 33.07 -3.52 36.30
C LEU A 289 31.62 -3.93 36.58
N ARG A 290 31.23 -4.00 37.87
CA ARG A 290 29.84 -4.23 38.27
C ARG A 290 28.93 -3.08 37.90
N GLU A 291 29.39 -1.84 38.02
CA GLU A 291 28.62 -0.67 37.61
C GLU A 291 28.42 -0.64 36.09
N LEU A 292 29.45 -0.94 35.31
CA LEU A 292 29.37 -1.02 33.85
C LEU A 292 28.40 -2.12 33.39
N VAL A 293 28.51 -3.33 33.95
CA VAL A 293 27.60 -4.45 33.61
C VAL A 293 26.14 -4.11 33.96
N ARG A 294 25.91 -3.47 35.11
CA ARG A 294 24.57 -3.00 35.50
C ARG A 294 24.04 -1.87 34.62
N GLY A 295 24.91 -1.10 33.98
CA GLY A 295 24.55 -0.06 33.01
C GLY A 295 24.17 -0.61 31.64
N ILE A 296 24.84 -1.69 31.19
CA ILE A 296 24.59 -2.32 29.87
C ILE A 296 23.34 -3.20 29.90
N HIS A 297 23.13 -3.99 30.96
CA HIS A 297 21.95 -4.84 31.11
C HIS A 297 21.32 -4.66 32.49
N PRO A 298 20.46 -3.63 32.66
CA PRO A 298 19.85 -3.35 33.94
C PRO A 298 18.91 -4.51 34.34
N PRO A 299 19.11 -5.17 35.49
CA PRO A 299 18.26 -6.31 35.88
C PRO A 299 16.78 -5.91 36.05
N VAL A 300 16.52 -4.65 36.41
CA VAL A 300 15.15 -4.10 36.50
C VAL A 300 14.48 -4.05 35.13
N LEU A 301 15.23 -3.80 34.05
CA LEU A 301 14.71 -3.81 32.68
C LEU A 301 14.30 -5.23 32.26
N ALA A 302 15.15 -6.22 32.52
CA ALA A 302 14.88 -7.63 32.18
C ALA A 302 13.69 -8.22 32.98
N GLU A 303 13.60 -7.92 34.27
CA GLU A 303 12.60 -8.54 35.16
C GLU A 303 11.26 -7.79 35.19
N ARG A 304 11.29 -6.45 35.11
CA ARG A 304 10.12 -5.59 35.34
C ARG A 304 9.74 -4.70 34.15
N GLY A 305 10.52 -4.74 33.07
CA GLY A 305 10.24 -4.02 31.83
C GLY A 305 10.62 -2.54 31.88
N LEU A 306 10.43 -1.85 30.75
CA LEU A 306 10.96 -0.51 30.50
C LEU A 306 10.47 0.55 31.50
N GLY A 307 9.17 0.54 31.83
CA GLY A 307 8.57 1.55 32.71
C GLY A 307 9.19 1.57 34.10
N ASP A 308 9.40 0.39 34.70
CA ASP A 308 9.99 0.27 36.03
C ASP A 308 11.50 0.51 36.01
N ALA A 309 12.18 0.17 34.90
CA ALA A 309 13.59 0.49 34.71
C ALA A 309 13.84 2.00 34.69
N VAL A 310 13.01 2.78 33.97
CA VAL A 310 13.11 4.24 33.93
C VAL A 310 12.81 4.87 35.29
N ARG A 311 11.82 4.36 36.04
CA ARG A 311 11.58 4.81 37.42
C ARG A 311 12.77 4.51 38.33
N ALA A 312 13.34 3.31 38.22
CA ALA A 312 14.52 2.92 39.02
C ALA A 312 15.74 3.78 38.68
N LEU A 313 15.88 4.24 37.44
CA LEU A 313 16.93 5.18 37.03
C LEU A 313 16.69 6.57 37.64
N ALA A 314 15.45 7.08 37.58
CA ALA A 314 15.11 8.38 38.13
C ALA A 314 15.36 8.50 39.65
N LEU A 315 15.17 7.41 40.40
CA LEU A 315 15.49 7.37 41.85
C LEU A 315 16.98 7.54 42.16
N ARG A 316 17.87 7.35 41.18
CA ARG A 316 19.32 7.50 41.34
C ARG A 316 19.84 8.85 40.85
N LEU A 317 18.99 9.65 40.21
CA LEU A 317 19.40 10.97 39.73
C LEU A 317 19.50 11.94 40.91
N PRO A 318 20.55 12.77 40.95
CA PRO A 318 20.73 13.77 42.01
C PRO A 318 19.73 14.94 41.92
N VAL A 319 18.86 14.93 40.90
CA VAL A 319 17.87 15.98 40.63
C VAL A 319 16.48 15.40 40.86
N ALA A 320 15.58 16.19 41.46
CA ALA A 320 14.18 15.80 41.62
C ALA A 320 13.56 15.54 40.24
N THR A 321 13.19 14.28 39.98
CA THR A 321 12.73 13.82 38.67
C THR A 321 11.40 13.08 38.84
N GLU A 322 10.36 13.52 38.13
CA GLU A 322 9.06 12.86 38.12
C GLU A 322 8.94 11.99 36.85
N VAL A 323 8.48 10.74 37.00
CA VAL A 323 8.38 9.78 35.88
C VAL A 323 6.95 9.29 35.72
N THR A 324 6.34 9.70 34.60
CA THR A 324 5.04 9.20 34.15
C THR A 324 5.26 8.20 33.01
N VAL A 325 4.66 7.02 33.12
CA VAL A 325 4.78 5.96 32.11
C VAL A 325 3.40 5.68 31.55
N ASP A 326 3.23 5.89 30.24
CA ASP A 326 2.03 5.51 29.49
C ASP A 326 2.44 4.53 28.39
N LEU A 327 2.31 3.24 28.68
CA LEU A 327 2.64 2.15 27.76
C LEU A 327 1.45 1.18 27.70
N PRO A 328 0.98 0.80 26.49
CA PRO A 328 -0.18 -0.09 26.33
C PRO A 328 0.09 -1.55 26.75
N GLY A 329 1.33 -1.89 27.14
CA GLY A 329 1.78 -3.21 27.56
C GLY A 329 3.31 -3.29 27.64
N ARG A 330 3.85 -4.51 27.79
CA ARG A 330 5.30 -4.76 27.74
C ARG A 330 5.89 -4.37 26.39
N ALA A 331 7.06 -3.74 26.37
CA ALA A 331 7.73 -3.35 25.13
C ALA A 331 8.32 -4.60 24.43
N GLN A 332 8.53 -4.53 23.11
CA GLN A 332 9.11 -5.66 22.37
C GLN A 332 10.56 -5.93 22.83
N ALA A 333 10.99 -7.20 22.75
CA ALA A 333 12.30 -7.65 23.23
C ALA A 333 13.51 -6.76 22.88
N PRO A 334 13.61 -6.13 21.68
CA PRO A 334 14.73 -5.23 21.38
C PRO A 334 14.80 -3.96 22.23
N VAL A 335 13.74 -3.61 22.95
CA VAL A 335 13.61 -2.42 23.80
C VAL A 335 13.73 -2.78 25.29
N GLU A 336 13.51 -4.05 25.66
CA GLU A 336 13.63 -4.55 27.05
C GLU A 336 14.89 -5.42 27.26
N SER A 337 15.86 -5.39 26.34
CA SER A 337 17.13 -6.13 26.41
C SER A 337 18.34 -5.22 26.55
#